data_AF-A0A954V3T0-F1
#
_entry.id   AF-A0A954V3T0-F1
#
_cell.length_a   1.000
_cell.length_b   1.000
_cell.length_c   1.000
_cell.angle_alpha   90.00
_cell.angle_beta   90.00
_cell.angle_gamma   90.00
#
_symmetry.space_group_name_H-M   'P 1'
#
loop_
_entity.id
_entity.type
_entity.pdbx_description
1 polymer ?
#
loop_
_entity_poly.entity_id
_entity_poly.type
_entity_poly.pdbx_seq_one_letter_code
_entity_poly.pdbx_strand_id
1 'polypeptide(L)'
;MTTFILPPTALPIVHPPKRSFHTMRPTSTPSNVRSTRRNSNLASRRQFLAASAASGLITAGYFGSCAAEESTSPNERLNLACIGTANQAAYDINECKHEQIAVLCDVDANYIEQNLKTFQSARTYADYREMLEQEGDKVDAV
;
A
#
# COMPACT_ATOMS: atom_id res chain seq x y z
N MET A 1 -59.78 17.73 -24.27
CA MET A 1 -59.94 16.99 -23.01
C MET A 1 -58.60 17.06 -22.29
N THR A 2 -58.49 17.97 -21.32
CA THR A 2 -57.21 18.36 -20.70
C THR A 2 -57.18 17.79 -19.29
N THR A 3 -56.28 16.85 -19.03
CA THR A 3 -56.17 16.17 -17.73
C THR A 3 -55.18 16.92 -16.84
N PHE A 4 -55.66 17.47 -15.73
CA PHE A 4 -54.87 18.08 -14.66
C PHE A 4 -54.22 16.98 -13.81
N ILE A 5 -52.90 17.06 -13.60
CA ILE A 5 -52.14 16.18 -12.70
C ILE A 5 -51.91 16.94 -11.39
N LEU A 6 -52.36 16.36 -10.27
CA LEU A 6 -52.15 16.86 -8.90
C LEU A 6 -50.76 16.41 -8.36
N PRO A 7 -50.04 17.24 -7.60
CA PRO A 7 -48.76 16.86 -7.00
C PRO A 7 -48.93 16.03 -5.71
N PRO A 8 -47.97 15.14 -5.38
CA PRO A 8 -48.02 14.26 -4.22
C PRO A 8 -47.73 15.01 -2.91
N THR A 9 -48.54 14.72 -1.89
CA THR A 9 -48.43 15.23 -0.53
C THR A 9 -47.27 14.59 0.23
N ALA A 10 -46.45 15.42 0.89
CA ALA A 10 -45.34 14.98 1.73
C ALA A 10 -45.83 14.39 3.07
N LEU A 11 -45.29 13.24 3.45
CA LEU A 11 -45.51 12.60 4.75
C LEU A 11 -44.54 13.15 5.81
N PRO A 12 -44.95 13.32 7.08
CA PRO A 12 -44.07 13.83 8.12
C PRO A 12 -43.13 12.74 8.67
N ILE A 13 -41.86 13.12 8.87
CA ILE A 13 -40.80 12.28 9.45
C ILE A 13 -40.94 12.25 10.98
N VAL A 14 -41.23 11.08 11.54
CA VAL A 14 -41.24 10.82 12.99
C VAL A 14 -39.83 10.49 13.46
N HIS A 15 -39.30 11.26 14.41
CA HIS A 15 -38.02 10.99 15.08
C HIS A 15 -38.21 9.98 16.23
N PRO A 16 -37.29 8.99 16.41
CA PRO A 16 -37.35 8.07 17.54
C PRO A 16 -36.83 8.72 18.85
N PRO A 17 -37.32 8.28 20.03
CA PRO A 17 -36.90 8.84 21.32
C PRO A 17 -35.50 8.38 21.75
N LYS A 18 -34.76 9.27 22.42
CA LYS A 18 -33.41 9.03 22.95
C LYS A 18 -33.46 8.12 24.19
N ARG A 19 -32.75 6.99 24.14
CA ARG A 19 -32.52 6.09 25.29
C ARG A 19 -31.48 6.68 26.25
N SER A 20 -31.86 6.88 27.51
CA SER A 20 -30.94 7.23 28.61
C SER A 20 -30.39 5.96 29.23
N PHE A 21 -29.07 5.78 29.18
CA PHE A 21 -28.37 4.65 29.80
C PHE A 21 -28.00 5.01 31.24
N HIS A 22 -28.56 4.28 32.20
CA HIS A 22 -28.23 4.39 33.62
C HIS A 22 -26.91 3.64 33.88
N THR A 23 -25.88 4.34 34.36
CA THR A 23 -24.60 3.75 34.74
C THR A 23 -24.67 3.21 36.19
N MET A 24 -24.65 1.88 36.35
CA MET A 24 -24.43 1.26 37.66
C MET A 24 -22.98 1.47 38.10
N ARG A 25 -22.76 2.02 39.30
CA ARG A 25 -21.45 2.09 39.95
C ARG A 25 -21.12 0.74 40.61
N PRO A 26 -19.89 0.20 40.45
CA PRO A 26 -19.47 -0.96 41.21
C PRO A 26 -19.13 -0.57 42.66
N THR A 27 -19.65 -1.37 43.59
CA THR A 27 -19.39 -1.30 45.03
C THR A 27 -17.97 -1.77 45.34
N SER A 28 -17.26 -1.00 46.16
CA SER A 28 -15.92 -1.36 46.63
C SER A 28 -15.98 -2.48 47.67
N THR A 29 -15.19 -3.53 47.45
CA THR A 29 -14.87 -4.54 48.48
C THR A 29 -13.34 -4.56 48.66
N PRO A 30 -12.77 -4.35 49.85
CA PRO A 30 -11.35 -4.54 50.08
C PRO A 30 -11.09 -5.91 50.72
N SER A 31 -10.12 -6.67 50.22
CA SER A 31 -9.31 -7.56 51.08
C SER A 31 -8.03 -8.04 50.39
N ASN A 32 -6.92 -7.45 50.85
CA ASN A 32 -5.69 -8.11 51.26
C ASN A 32 -4.97 -9.04 50.25
N VAL A 33 -4.09 -8.45 49.43
CA VAL A 33 -3.06 -9.18 48.69
C VAL A 33 -1.70 -8.94 49.36
N ARG A 34 -1.22 -10.01 50.00
CA ARG A 34 0.08 -10.14 50.65
C ARG A 34 1.23 -9.73 49.70
N SER A 35 2.00 -8.71 50.08
CA SER A 35 3.20 -8.26 49.36
C SER A 35 4.32 -9.30 49.46
N THR A 36 4.49 -10.11 48.42
CA THR A 36 5.73 -10.87 48.20
C THR A 36 6.79 -9.93 47.63
N ARG A 37 7.87 -9.70 48.40
CA ARG A 37 9.09 -9.03 47.95
C ARG A 37 9.51 -9.56 46.58
N ARG A 38 9.57 -8.69 45.56
CA ARG A 38 10.27 -8.98 44.30
C ARG A 38 11.71 -8.53 44.43
N ASN A 39 12.65 -9.49 44.38
CA ASN A 39 14.06 -9.22 44.16
C ASN A 39 14.26 -8.61 42.77
N SER A 40 14.78 -7.39 42.69
CA SER A 40 15.16 -6.72 41.45
C SER A 40 16.66 -6.88 41.21
N ASN A 41 17.06 -8.01 40.62
CA ASN A 41 18.42 -8.25 40.12
C ASN A 41 18.42 -8.85 38.72
N LEU A 42 17.65 -8.24 37.81
CA LEU A 42 17.82 -8.44 36.37
C LEU A 42 17.77 -7.05 35.73
N ALA A 43 18.75 -6.75 34.89
CA ALA A 43 19.02 -5.45 34.27
C ALA A 43 17.79 -4.55 34.12
N SER A 44 17.86 -3.34 34.70
CA SER A 44 16.77 -2.38 34.63
C SER A 44 16.48 -2.05 33.16
N ARG A 45 15.19 -1.91 32.79
CA ARG A 45 14.74 -1.53 31.43
C ARG A 45 15.55 -0.36 30.83
N ARG A 46 15.99 0.57 31.67
CA ARG A 46 16.83 1.71 31.28
C ARG A 46 18.22 1.31 30.76
N GLN A 47 18.83 0.29 31.37
CA GLN A 47 20.13 -0.22 30.94
C GLN A 47 20.02 -0.98 29.61
N PHE A 48 18.93 -1.72 29.40
CA PHE A 48 18.65 -2.37 28.12
C PHE A 48 18.45 -1.35 26.99
N LEU A 49 17.62 -0.31 27.21
CA LEU A 49 17.42 0.74 26.21
C LEU A 49 18.70 1.52 25.91
N ALA A 50 19.52 1.81 26.94
CA ALA A 50 20.82 2.46 26.75
C ALA A 50 21.81 1.60 25.95
N ALA A 51 21.85 0.28 26.22
CA ALA A 51 22.68 -0.65 25.48
C ALA A 51 22.24 -0.77 24.01
N SER A 52 20.94 -0.89 23.74
CA SER A 52 20.40 -0.95 22.36
C SER A 52 20.65 0.33 21.56
N ALA A 53 20.55 1.50 22.22
CA ALA A 53 20.84 2.78 21.58
C ALA A 53 22.33 2.90 21.17
N ALA A 54 23.25 2.43 22.01
CA ALA A 54 24.68 2.45 21.72
C ALA A 54 25.07 1.54 20.54
N SER A 55 24.45 0.36 20.41
CA SER A 55 24.67 -0.54 19.27
C SER A 55 24.07 -0.04 17.95
N GLY A 56 23.01 0.77 18.00
CA GLY A 56 22.35 1.32 16.81
C GLY A 56 23.22 2.33 16.05
N LEU A 57 24.05 3.10 16.75
CA LEU A 57 24.90 4.13 16.16
C LEU A 57 26.03 3.57 15.28
N ILE A 58 26.57 2.40 15.64
CA ILE A 58 27.66 1.75 14.88
C ILE A 58 27.13 1.18 13.56
N THR A 59 25.91 0.66 13.56
CA THR A 59 25.26 0.11 12.36
C THR A 59 24.87 1.23 11.39
N ALA A 60 24.32 2.33 11.89
CA ALA A 60 23.94 3.47 11.05
C ALA A 60 25.15 4.15 10.36
N GLY A 61 26.31 4.24 11.02
CA GLY A 61 27.52 4.82 10.45
C GLY A 61 28.20 3.97 9.36
N TYR A 62 28.15 2.65 9.50
CA TYR A 62 28.80 1.73 8.54
C TYR A 62 27.99 1.56 7.25
N PHE A 63 26.66 1.50 7.33
CA PHE A 63 25.80 1.36 6.16
C PHE A 63 25.37 2.69 5.52
N GLY A 64 25.55 3.83 6.20
CA GLY A 64 25.16 5.15 5.67
C GLY A 64 26.18 5.79 4.70
N SER A 65 27.37 5.20 4.54
CA SER A 65 28.48 5.81 3.78
C SER A 65 28.58 5.33 2.33
N CYS A 66 27.76 4.35 1.93
CA CYS A 66 27.62 3.91 0.55
C CYS A 66 26.36 4.55 -0.04
N ALA A 67 26.40 5.85 -0.30
CA ALA A 67 25.46 6.43 -1.25
C ALA A 67 25.80 5.81 -2.62
N ALA A 68 24.97 4.87 -3.09
CA ALA A 68 25.07 4.39 -4.45
C ALA A 68 24.86 5.60 -5.36
N GLU A 69 25.87 5.94 -6.17
CA GLU A 69 25.67 6.91 -7.25
C GLU A 69 24.54 6.37 -8.15
N GLU A 70 23.55 7.20 -8.43
CA GLU A 70 22.42 6.86 -9.29
C GLU A 70 22.96 6.72 -10.73
N SER A 71 23.28 5.49 -11.10
CA SER A 71 23.93 5.18 -12.36
C SER A 71 22.93 5.45 -13.49
N THR A 72 23.20 6.47 -14.30
CA THR A 72 22.25 7.02 -15.30
C THR A 72 22.49 6.41 -16.70
N SER A 73 23.19 5.28 -16.82
CA SER A 73 23.42 4.68 -18.13
C SER A 73 22.14 3.97 -18.61
N PRO A 74 21.69 4.18 -19.86
CA PRO A 74 20.54 3.45 -20.42
C PRO A 74 20.69 1.93 -20.38
N ASN A 75 21.93 1.42 -20.40
CA ASN A 75 22.21 -0.02 -20.33
C ASN A 75 22.06 -0.59 -18.92
N GLU A 76 21.95 0.24 -17.88
CA GLU A 76 21.74 -0.19 -16.50
C GLU A 76 20.26 -0.26 -16.13
N ARG A 77 19.36 0.25 -17.00
CA ARG A 77 17.92 0.18 -16.81
C ARG A 77 17.41 -1.22 -17.11
N LEU A 78 16.46 -1.68 -16.30
CA LEU A 78 15.78 -2.95 -16.50
C LEU A 78 14.78 -2.84 -17.64
N ASN A 79 14.74 -3.87 -18.50
CA ASN A 79 13.70 -4.05 -19.50
C ASN A 79 12.50 -4.76 -18.86
N LEU A 80 11.45 -4.01 -18.59
CA LEU A 80 10.25 -4.52 -17.93
C LEU A 80 9.17 -4.90 -18.95
N ALA A 81 8.54 -6.06 -18.73
CA ALA A 81 7.25 -6.41 -19.31
C ALA A 81 6.15 -6.17 -18.26
N CYS A 82 5.02 -5.58 -18.67
CA CYS A 82 3.89 -5.37 -17.76
C CYS A 82 2.67 -6.14 -18.28
N ILE A 83 2.16 -7.08 -17.48
CA ILE A 83 0.95 -7.84 -17.77
C ILE A 83 -0.22 -7.29 -16.96
N GLY A 84 -1.26 -6.81 -17.65
CA GLY A 84 -2.36 -6.08 -17.05
C GLY A 84 -1.93 -4.65 -16.78
N THR A 85 -2.54 -3.69 -17.48
CA THR A 85 -2.08 -2.30 -17.51
C THR A 85 -3.08 -1.32 -16.91
N ALA A 86 -4.06 -1.84 -16.18
CA ALA A 86 -5.19 -1.11 -15.60
C ALA A 86 -5.12 -1.02 -14.07
N ASN A 87 -5.92 -0.10 -13.50
CA ASN A 87 -6.10 0.07 -12.06
C ASN A 87 -4.77 0.19 -11.29
N GLN A 88 -4.51 -0.72 -10.34
CA GLN A 88 -3.30 -0.71 -9.52
C GLN A 88 -2.04 -0.90 -10.37
N ALA A 89 -2.10 -1.73 -11.41
CA ALA A 89 -0.95 -1.92 -12.28
C ALA A 89 -0.58 -0.62 -13.00
N ALA A 90 -1.55 0.21 -13.41
CA ALA A 90 -1.26 1.52 -13.99
C ALA A 90 -0.54 2.48 -13.01
N TYR A 91 -0.81 2.34 -11.70
CA TYR A 91 -0.08 3.07 -10.67
C TYR A 91 1.35 2.55 -10.55
N ASP A 92 1.53 1.23 -10.43
CA ASP A 92 2.84 0.60 -10.28
C ASP A 92 3.75 0.85 -11.51
N ILE A 93 3.20 0.73 -12.72
CA ILE A 93 3.85 1.06 -14.00
C ILE A 93 4.34 2.53 -14.00
N ASN A 94 3.55 3.46 -13.45
CA ASN A 94 3.95 4.86 -13.36
C ASN A 94 5.07 5.11 -12.34
N GLU A 95 5.11 4.35 -11.26
CA GLU A 95 6.24 4.41 -10.31
C GLU A 95 7.51 3.84 -10.96
N CYS A 96 7.39 2.80 -11.78
CA CYS A 96 8.50 2.17 -12.52
C CYS A 96 8.90 2.89 -13.82
N LYS A 97 8.35 4.07 -14.13
CA LYS A 97 8.65 4.81 -15.38
C LYS A 97 10.12 5.24 -15.54
N HIS A 98 10.91 5.15 -14.47
CA HIS A 98 12.35 5.42 -14.49
C HIS A 98 13.13 4.28 -15.19
N GLU A 99 12.54 3.09 -15.25
CA GLU A 99 13.04 1.93 -15.99
C GLU A 99 12.54 1.91 -17.44
N GLN A 100 13.02 0.95 -18.23
CA GLN A 100 12.60 0.78 -19.62
C GLN A 100 11.40 -0.16 -19.70
N ILE A 101 10.21 0.39 -19.88
CA ILE A 101 9.00 -0.40 -20.15
C ILE A 101 9.00 -0.85 -21.61
N ALA A 102 9.48 -2.06 -21.85
CA ALA A 102 9.73 -2.60 -23.17
C ALA A 102 8.47 -3.26 -23.78
N VAL A 103 7.60 -3.81 -22.93
CA VAL A 103 6.43 -4.59 -23.36
C VAL A 103 5.22 -4.30 -22.47
N LEU A 104 4.07 -4.08 -23.09
CA LEU A 104 2.76 -3.96 -22.44
C LEU A 104 1.86 -5.09 -22.93
N CYS A 105 1.22 -5.80 -22.01
CA CYS A 105 0.30 -6.88 -22.35
C CYS A 105 -1.03 -6.69 -21.64
N ASP A 106 -2.14 -6.65 -22.38
CA ASP A 106 -3.49 -6.62 -21.81
C ASP A 106 -4.49 -7.20 -22.81
N VAL A 107 -5.54 -7.85 -22.31
CA VAL A 107 -6.62 -8.38 -23.18
C VAL A 107 -7.47 -7.23 -23.74
N ASP A 108 -7.59 -6.14 -22.99
CA ASP A 108 -8.36 -4.96 -23.42
C ASP A 108 -7.44 -3.89 -24.05
N ALA A 109 -7.61 -3.70 -25.36
CA ALA A 109 -6.86 -2.74 -26.15
C ALA A 109 -7.02 -1.29 -25.67
N ASN A 110 -8.13 -0.94 -25.01
CA ASN A 110 -8.33 0.43 -24.51
C ASN A 110 -7.30 0.82 -23.45
N TYR A 111 -6.91 -0.13 -22.58
CA TYR A 111 -5.88 0.13 -21.56
C TYR A 111 -4.48 0.19 -22.17
N ILE A 112 -4.22 -0.63 -23.19
CA ILE A 112 -2.97 -0.56 -23.96
C ILE A 112 -2.83 0.82 -24.63
N GLU A 113 -3.86 1.28 -25.33
CA GLU A 113 -3.85 2.59 -26.00
C GLU A 113 -3.66 3.76 -25.03
N GLN A 114 -4.23 3.66 -23.82
CA GLN A 114 -4.01 4.67 -22.78
C GLN A 114 -2.55 4.71 -22.33
N ASN A 115 -1.93 3.55 -22.10
CA ASN A 115 -0.55 3.47 -21.66
C ASN A 115 0.46 3.78 -22.77
N LEU A 116 0.14 3.47 -24.04
CA LEU A 116 0.96 3.81 -25.20
C LEU A 116 1.16 5.32 -25.39
N LYS A 117 0.23 6.16 -24.90
CA LYS A 117 0.41 7.63 -24.91
C LYS A 117 1.63 8.05 -24.09
N THR A 118 1.90 7.32 -23.00
CA THR A 118 3.05 7.54 -22.12
C THR A 118 4.27 6.76 -22.61
N PHE A 119 4.10 5.49 -22.99
CA PHE A 119 5.16 4.56 -23.36
C PHE A 119 5.10 4.19 -24.85
N GLN A 120 5.41 5.16 -25.71
CA GLN A 120 5.26 5.04 -27.17
C GLN A 120 6.18 3.99 -27.80
N SER A 121 7.28 3.63 -27.14
CA SER A 121 8.25 2.64 -27.61
C SER A 121 7.93 1.21 -27.17
N ALA A 122 6.90 0.99 -26.35
CA ALA A 122 6.58 -0.33 -25.83
C ALA A 122 5.89 -1.20 -26.91
N ARG A 123 6.31 -2.47 -26.99
CA ARG A 123 5.65 -3.47 -27.83
C ARG A 123 4.40 -3.96 -27.12
N THR A 124 3.34 -4.24 -27.88
CA THR A 124 2.04 -4.56 -27.29
C THR A 124 1.54 -5.93 -27.67
N TYR A 125 0.98 -6.65 -26.70
CA TYR A 125 0.45 -7.98 -26.87
C TYR A 125 -0.93 -8.11 -26.21
N ALA A 126 -1.79 -8.94 -26.79
CA ALA A 126 -3.10 -9.24 -26.21
C ALA A 126 -3.07 -10.46 -25.27
N ASP A 127 -2.22 -11.45 -25.58
CA ASP A 127 -2.02 -12.65 -24.76
C ASP A 127 -0.59 -12.66 -24.18
N TYR A 128 -0.50 -12.87 -22.86
CA TYR A 128 0.78 -12.92 -22.17
C TYR A 128 1.62 -14.14 -22.55
N ARG A 129 0.99 -15.22 -23.04
CA ARG A 129 1.71 -16.43 -23.46
C ARG A 129 2.51 -16.18 -24.72
N GLU A 130 1.89 -15.55 -25.71
CA GLU A 130 2.56 -15.14 -26.95
C GLU A 130 3.66 -14.12 -26.68
N MET A 131 3.40 -13.20 -25.74
CA MET A 131 4.37 -12.23 -25.29
C MET A 131 5.59 -12.90 -24.64
N LEU A 132 5.40 -13.84 -23.71
CA LEU A 132 6.51 -14.56 -23.06
C LEU A 132 7.28 -15.44 -24.05
N GLU A 133 6.61 -16.05 -25.04
CA GLU A 133 7.28 -16.84 -26.07
C GLU A 133 8.19 -15.98 -26.96
N GLN A 134 7.82 -14.72 -27.23
CA GLN A 134 8.59 -13.84 -28.11
C GLN A 134 9.60 -12.96 -27.37
N GLU A 135 9.29 -12.57 -26.14
CA GLU A 135 9.99 -11.54 -25.39
C GLU A 135 10.57 -12.03 -24.06
N GLY A 136 10.26 -13.25 -23.62
CA GLY A 136 10.71 -13.79 -22.33
C GLY A 136 12.24 -13.79 -22.14
N ASP A 137 13.00 -13.98 -23.22
CA ASP A 137 14.48 -13.95 -23.19
C ASP A 137 15.06 -12.52 -23.27
N LYS A 138 14.23 -11.51 -23.54
CA LYS A 138 14.62 -10.11 -23.78
C LYS A 138 14.22 -9.17 -22.65
N VAL A 139 13.33 -9.60 -21.78
CA VAL A 139 12.83 -8.83 -20.64
C VAL A 139 13.50 -9.34 -19.37
N ASP A 140 13.88 -8.42 -18.50
CA ASP A 140 14.58 -8.74 -17.25
C ASP A 140 13.59 -9.08 -16.13
N ALA A 141 12.38 -8.52 -16.18
CA ALA A 141 11.30 -8.77 -15.22
C ALA A 141 9.91 -8.61 -15.85
N VAL A 142 8.91 -9.23 -15.20
CA VAL A 142 7.49 -9.28 -15.59
C VAL A 142 6.61 -8.87 -14.42
#